data_AF-A0A2R9SU60-F1
#
_entry.id   AF-A0A2R9SU60-F1
#
_cell.length_a   1.000
_cell.length_b   1.000
_cell.length_c   1.000
_cell.angle_alpha   90.00
_cell.angle_beta   90.00
_cell.angle_gamma   90.00
#
_symmetry.space_group_name_H-M   'P 1'
#
loop_
_entity.id
_entity.type
_entity.pdbx_description
1 polymer ?
#
loop_
_entity_poly.entity_id
_entity_poly.type
_entity_poly.pdbx_seq_one_letter_code
_entity_poly.pdbx_strand_id
1 'polypeptide(L)'
;MKHFKVGNEIDWFEVLELSYLEDLKVLFDETQSTWRGKMDSFQIEVDQLDEKDKEEYIDFHYDSLVQIRDNLPRITNNSMLTNLYSFFEVNINEFYDKVRIESASDIQTKHLTSKLNFLNEKFAVEALKTEEIIQLDFIRELRNRIMHSNGKVEKRHFPELVIKIEQCLHTSLSNLNELILSNDFIDETFVLVEDVLRNINARYRGMK
;
A
#
# COMPACT_ATOMS: atom_id res chain seq x y z
N MET A 1 30.04 -16.28 25.52
CA MET A 1 29.39 -16.80 24.30
C MET A 1 28.41 -17.88 24.71
N LYS A 2 27.12 -17.56 24.77
CA LYS A 2 26.06 -18.53 25.09
C LYS A 2 25.49 -19.06 23.78
N HIS A 3 25.44 -20.37 23.68
CA HIS A 3 24.85 -21.12 22.57
C HIS A 3 23.38 -20.75 22.38
N PHE A 4 23.05 -20.17 21.23
CA PHE A 4 21.69 -20.24 20.71
C PHE A 4 21.52 -21.64 20.12
N LYS A 5 20.67 -22.46 20.77
CA LYS A 5 20.08 -23.62 20.12
C LYS A 5 19.15 -23.09 19.04
N VAL A 6 19.59 -23.14 17.79
CA VAL A 6 18.77 -22.91 16.59
C VAL A 6 17.90 -24.15 16.42
N GLY A 7 16.78 -24.17 17.13
CA GLY A 7 15.61 -24.98 16.78
C GLY A 7 14.52 -24.00 16.38
N ASN A 8 13.96 -24.21 15.18
CA ASN A 8 13.12 -23.32 14.37
C ASN A 8 13.94 -22.48 13.39
N GLU A 9 14.10 -23.00 12.17
CA GLU A 9 14.62 -22.30 11.01
C GLU A 9 13.79 -21.03 10.77
N ILE A 10 14.34 -19.89 11.16
CA ILE A 10 13.84 -18.60 10.71
C ILE A 10 14.21 -18.53 9.22
N ASP A 11 13.22 -18.79 8.35
CA ASP A 11 13.43 -18.79 6.90
C ASP A 11 13.80 -17.37 6.48
N TRP A 12 14.99 -17.22 5.88
CA TRP A 12 15.59 -15.94 5.48
C TRP A 12 14.64 -15.06 4.66
N PHE A 13 13.73 -15.70 3.93
CA PHE A 13 12.66 -15.11 3.14
C PHE A 13 11.72 -14.25 4.00
N GLU A 14 11.29 -14.74 5.17
CA GLU A 14 10.39 -13.98 6.06
C GLU A 14 11.09 -12.78 6.71
N VAL A 15 12.38 -12.90 7.02
CA VAL A 15 13.14 -11.83 7.69
C VAL A 15 13.48 -10.70 6.74
N LEU A 16 14.00 -11.01 5.55
CA LEU A 16 14.44 -9.96 4.61
C LEU A 16 13.26 -9.21 4.00
N GLU A 17 12.18 -9.91 3.63
CA GLU A 17 11.05 -9.27 2.97
C GLU A 17 10.20 -8.44 3.93
N LEU A 18 9.91 -8.97 5.12
CA LEU A 18 9.15 -8.20 6.11
C LEU A 18 9.95 -7.03 6.67
N SER A 19 11.28 -7.14 6.76
CA SER A 19 12.15 -6.00 7.09
C SER A 19 12.03 -4.88 6.06
N TYR A 20 11.97 -5.20 4.76
CA TYR A 20 11.78 -4.18 3.73
C TYR A 20 10.41 -3.51 3.83
N LEU A 21 9.36 -4.27 4.13
CA LEU A 21 8.01 -3.72 4.35
C LEU A 21 7.98 -2.79 5.57
N GLU A 22 8.68 -3.16 6.65
CA GLU A 22 8.84 -2.33 7.86
C GLU A 22 9.62 -1.04 7.55
N ASP A 23 10.72 -1.12 6.80
CA ASP A 23 11.49 0.06 6.37
C ASP A 23 10.64 1.02 5.52
N LEU A 24 9.81 0.49 4.61
CA LEU A 24 8.87 1.30 3.83
C LEU A 24 7.83 1.99 4.72
N LYS A 25 7.34 1.30 5.76
CA LYS A 25 6.38 1.86 6.71
C LYS A 25 7.01 2.97 7.54
N VAL A 26 8.22 2.77 8.06
CA VAL A 26 8.97 3.81 8.78
C VAL A 26 9.18 5.04 7.89
N LEU A 27 9.61 4.85 6.64
CA LEU A 27 9.78 5.95 5.68
C LEU A 27 8.46 6.71 5.45
N PHE A 28 7.34 5.98 5.32
CA PHE A 28 6.03 6.58 5.17
C PHE A 28 5.68 7.44 6.39
N ASP A 29 5.78 6.88 7.60
CA ASP A 29 5.45 7.55 8.86
C ASP A 29 6.31 8.82 9.08
N GLU A 30 7.62 8.73 8.85
CA GLU A 30 8.54 9.85 8.95
C GLU A 30 8.21 10.96 7.94
N THR A 31 7.87 10.58 6.71
CA THR A 31 7.48 11.53 5.66
C THR A 31 6.19 12.26 6.04
N GLN A 32 5.16 11.53 6.51
CA GLN A 32 3.89 12.12 6.95
C GLN A 32 4.08 12.99 8.21
N SER A 33 4.93 12.58 9.14
CA SER A 33 5.29 13.36 10.32
C SER A 33 5.99 14.67 9.93
N THR A 34 6.86 14.63 8.93
CA THR A 34 7.56 15.83 8.43
C THR A 34 6.56 16.83 7.84
N TRP A 35 5.55 16.36 7.09
CA TRP A 35 4.56 17.26 6.47
C TRP A 35 3.64 17.88 7.52
N ARG A 36 3.19 17.08 8.49
CA ARG A 36 2.44 17.59 9.65
C ARG A 36 3.23 18.63 10.42
N GLY A 37 4.49 18.34 10.76
CA GLY A 37 5.35 19.27 11.49
C GLY A 37 5.57 20.60 10.76
N LYS A 38 5.67 20.57 9.42
CA LYS A 38 5.75 21.80 8.61
C LYS A 38 4.42 22.58 8.61
N MET A 39 3.29 21.90 8.53
CA MET A 39 1.99 22.58 8.65
C MET A 39 1.80 23.21 10.02
N ASP A 40 2.19 22.51 11.08
CA ASP A 40 2.13 23.00 12.45
C ASP A 40 3.03 24.23 12.62
N SER A 41 4.23 24.25 12.03
CA SER A 41 5.10 25.45 12.07
C SER A 41 4.47 26.64 11.37
N PHE A 42 3.84 26.44 10.20
CA PHE A 42 3.11 27.50 9.52
C PHE A 42 1.96 28.04 10.38
N GLN A 43 1.21 27.16 11.03
CA GLN A 43 0.11 27.58 11.90
C GLN A 43 0.61 28.40 13.09
N ILE A 44 1.72 27.97 13.73
CA ILE A 44 2.35 28.70 14.84
C ILE A 44 2.80 30.10 14.40
N GLU A 45 3.38 30.22 13.20
CA GLU A 45 3.78 31.52 12.65
C GLU A 45 2.57 32.42 12.39
N VAL A 46 1.51 31.89 11.78
CA VAL A 46 0.26 32.62 11.52
C VAL A 46 -0.41 33.09 12.82
N ASP A 47 -0.40 32.26 13.87
CA ASP A 47 -1.02 32.58 15.16
C ASP A 47 -0.30 33.70 15.92
N GLN A 48 0.95 34.00 15.56
CA GLN A 48 1.75 35.10 16.14
C GLN A 48 1.55 36.44 15.42
N LEU A 49 0.90 36.43 14.26
CA LEU A 49 0.67 37.64 13.46
C LEU A 49 -0.61 38.35 13.90
N ASP A 50 -0.61 39.67 13.74
CA ASP A 50 -1.81 40.49 13.87
C ASP A 50 -2.76 40.19 12.69
N GLU A 51 -4.08 40.35 12.88
CA GLU A 51 -5.10 40.00 11.86
C GLU A 51 -4.85 40.64 10.48
N LYS A 52 -4.24 41.82 10.44
CA LYS A 52 -3.92 42.51 9.19
C LYS A 52 -2.78 41.83 8.41
N ASP A 53 -1.81 41.26 9.11
CA ASP A 53 -0.60 40.67 8.52
C ASP A 53 -0.79 39.18 8.20
N LYS A 54 -1.79 38.53 8.82
CA LYS A 54 -2.16 37.13 8.53
C LYS A 54 -2.55 36.92 7.07
N GLU A 55 -3.38 37.80 6.52
CA GLU A 55 -3.86 37.67 5.15
C GLU A 55 -2.71 37.79 4.14
N GLU A 56 -1.83 38.77 4.34
CA GLU A 56 -0.65 38.97 3.50
C GLU A 56 0.35 37.80 3.61
N TYR A 57 0.56 37.28 4.82
CA TYR A 57 1.42 36.11 5.03
C TYR A 57 0.85 34.85 4.34
N ILE A 58 -0.45 34.59 4.50
CA ILE A 58 -1.11 33.43 3.87
C ILE A 58 -1.03 33.54 2.35
N ASP A 59 -1.30 34.71 1.77
CA ASP A 59 -1.20 34.93 0.33
C ASP A 59 0.23 34.73 -0.17
N PHE A 60 1.23 35.26 0.55
CA PHE A 60 2.63 35.10 0.20
C PHE A 60 3.09 33.63 0.26
N HIS A 61 2.58 32.85 1.22
CA HIS A 61 2.95 31.44 1.41
C HIS A 61 1.97 30.44 0.79
N TYR A 62 0.93 30.90 0.09
CA TYR A 62 -0.18 30.07 -0.37
C TYR A 62 0.29 28.85 -1.17
N ASP A 63 1.20 29.05 -2.13
CA ASP A 63 1.73 27.96 -2.94
C ASP A 63 2.43 26.89 -2.09
N SER A 64 3.20 27.32 -1.08
CA SER A 64 3.90 26.39 -0.17
C SER A 64 2.91 25.60 0.68
N LEU A 65 1.86 26.26 1.19
CA LEU A 65 0.79 25.62 1.96
C LEU A 65 0.05 24.58 1.12
N VAL A 66 -0.31 24.91 -0.13
CA VAL A 66 -0.95 23.96 -1.06
C VAL A 66 -0.03 22.77 -1.36
N GLN A 67 1.26 23.00 -1.54
CA GLN A 67 2.22 21.92 -1.78
C GLN A 67 2.27 20.93 -0.61
N ILE A 68 2.39 21.43 0.61
CA ILE A 68 2.57 20.59 1.81
C ILE A 68 1.25 19.93 2.23
N ARG A 69 0.11 20.64 2.10
CA ARG A 69 -1.21 20.13 2.49
C ARG A 69 -1.75 19.10 1.49
N ASP A 70 -1.61 19.35 0.19
CA ASP A 70 -2.33 18.59 -0.83
C ASP A 70 -1.40 17.78 -1.73
N ASN A 71 -0.41 18.43 -2.34
CA ASN A 71 0.35 17.81 -3.43
C ASN A 71 1.35 16.77 -2.94
N LEU A 72 2.19 17.11 -1.95
CA LEU A 72 3.21 16.21 -1.43
C LEU A 72 2.60 14.97 -0.77
N PRO A 73 1.59 15.08 0.12
CA PRO A 73 0.93 13.89 0.68
C PRO A 73 0.35 12.99 -0.39
N ARG A 74 -0.32 13.56 -1.41
CA ARG A 74 -0.86 12.79 -2.53
C ARG A 74 0.23 12.06 -3.31
N ILE A 75 1.34 12.72 -3.61
CA ILE A 75 2.49 12.10 -4.29
C ILE A 75 3.04 10.95 -3.45
N THR A 76 3.22 11.18 -2.15
CA THR A 76 3.70 10.15 -1.20
C THR A 76 2.76 8.95 -1.20
N ASN A 77 1.46 9.14 -1.07
CA ASN A 77 0.48 8.06 -0.96
C ASN A 77 0.41 7.26 -2.27
N ASN A 78 0.42 7.94 -3.42
CA ASN A 78 0.45 7.28 -4.74
C ASN A 78 1.73 6.45 -4.94
N SER A 79 2.88 6.99 -4.51
CA SER A 79 4.16 6.31 -4.56
C SER A 79 4.17 5.08 -3.65
N MET A 80 3.69 5.23 -2.40
CA MET A 80 3.63 4.11 -1.46
C MET A 80 2.70 3.00 -1.92
N LEU A 81 1.50 3.32 -2.41
CA LEU A 81 0.61 2.28 -2.93
C LEU A 81 1.26 1.50 -4.08
N THR A 82 1.96 2.22 -4.97
CA THR A 82 2.66 1.61 -6.10
C THR A 82 3.79 0.70 -5.65
N ASN A 83 4.61 1.14 -4.69
CA ASN A 83 5.73 0.36 -4.17
C ASN A 83 5.24 -0.86 -3.38
N LEU A 84 4.26 -0.68 -2.49
CA LEU A 84 3.65 -1.75 -1.71
C LEU A 84 3.10 -2.86 -2.59
N TYR A 85 2.29 -2.49 -3.58
CA TYR A 85 1.71 -3.48 -4.47
C TYR A 85 2.76 -4.15 -5.35
N SER A 86 3.78 -3.42 -5.81
CA SER A 86 4.84 -4.02 -6.65
C SER A 86 5.73 -4.98 -5.83
N PHE A 87 6.06 -4.63 -4.59
CA PHE A 87 6.73 -5.51 -3.64
C PHE A 87 5.91 -6.80 -3.41
N PHE A 88 4.62 -6.64 -3.08
CA PHE A 88 3.71 -7.76 -2.91
C PHE A 88 3.65 -8.66 -4.15
N GLU A 89 3.47 -8.08 -5.34
CA GLU A 89 3.36 -8.82 -6.59
C GLU A 89 4.62 -9.65 -6.89
N VAL A 90 5.81 -9.09 -6.64
CA VAL A 90 7.08 -9.83 -6.81
C VAL A 90 7.14 -11.04 -5.88
N ASN A 91 6.90 -10.84 -4.58
CA ASN A 91 7.00 -11.93 -3.60
C ASN A 91 5.97 -13.03 -3.86
N ILE A 92 4.74 -12.66 -4.23
CA ILE A 92 3.71 -13.65 -4.61
C ILE A 92 4.10 -14.40 -5.87
N ASN A 93 4.70 -13.74 -6.86
CA ASN A 93 5.17 -14.41 -8.06
C ASN A 93 6.25 -15.46 -7.75
N GLU A 94 7.23 -15.08 -6.93
CA GLU A 94 8.31 -15.98 -6.50
C GLU A 94 7.77 -17.16 -5.69
N PHE A 95 6.88 -16.91 -4.73
CA PHE A 95 6.22 -17.96 -3.96
C PHE A 95 5.39 -18.90 -4.82
N TYR A 96 4.59 -18.34 -5.74
CA TYR A 96 3.78 -19.12 -6.66
C TYR A 96 4.64 -20.08 -7.48
N ASP A 97 5.75 -19.58 -8.04
CA ASP A 97 6.64 -20.42 -8.84
C ASP A 97 7.29 -21.52 -8.00
N LYS A 98 7.71 -21.21 -6.76
CA LYS A 98 8.24 -22.19 -5.82
C LYS A 98 7.23 -23.31 -5.52
N VAL A 99 6.02 -22.96 -5.10
CA VAL A 99 4.95 -23.94 -4.77
C VAL A 99 4.54 -24.74 -6.01
N ARG A 100 4.46 -24.09 -7.17
CA ARG A 100 4.14 -24.76 -8.44
C ARG A 100 5.19 -25.82 -8.80
N ILE A 101 6.47 -25.50 -8.67
CA ILE A 101 7.59 -26.43 -8.94
C ILE A 101 7.57 -27.58 -7.94
N GLU A 102 7.46 -27.28 -6.64
CA GLU A 102 7.46 -28.31 -5.58
C GLU A 102 6.24 -29.24 -5.66
N SER A 103 5.09 -28.73 -6.11
CA SER A 103 3.87 -29.53 -6.32
C SER A 103 3.82 -30.23 -7.68
N ALA A 104 4.89 -30.17 -8.48
CA ALA A 104 4.97 -30.72 -9.84
C ALA A 104 3.75 -30.34 -10.72
N SER A 105 3.28 -29.09 -10.58
CA SER A 105 2.10 -28.59 -11.27
C SER A 105 2.48 -27.90 -12.59
N ASP A 106 1.83 -28.32 -13.67
CA ASP A 106 1.99 -27.69 -15.00
C ASP A 106 1.12 -26.44 -15.18
N ILE A 107 0.22 -26.14 -14.23
CA ILE A 107 -0.66 -24.97 -14.28
C ILE A 107 0.19 -23.70 -14.21
N GLN A 108 0.20 -22.92 -15.29
CA GLN A 108 0.76 -21.57 -15.34
C GLN A 108 -0.36 -20.55 -15.44
N THR A 109 -0.38 -19.58 -14.53
CA THR A 109 -1.28 -18.43 -14.62
C THR A 109 -0.53 -17.11 -14.52
N LYS A 110 -1.00 -16.12 -15.28
CA LYS A 110 -0.44 -14.76 -15.31
C LYS A 110 -1.11 -13.84 -14.31
N HIS A 111 -2.38 -14.06 -13.99
CA HIS A 111 -3.16 -13.15 -13.15
C HIS A 111 -2.90 -13.41 -11.67
N LEU A 112 -2.63 -12.35 -10.91
CA LEU A 112 -2.33 -12.44 -9.47
C LEU A 112 -3.44 -13.16 -8.70
N THR A 113 -4.70 -12.81 -8.93
CA THR A 113 -5.88 -13.49 -8.33
C THR A 113 -5.86 -15.00 -8.55
N SER A 114 -5.52 -15.45 -9.77
CA SER A 114 -5.41 -16.87 -10.06
C SER A 114 -4.22 -17.53 -9.36
N LYS A 115 -3.10 -16.81 -9.16
CA LYS A 115 -1.97 -17.31 -8.37
C LYS A 115 -2.36 -17.48 -6.91
N LEU A 116 -3.07 -16.51 -6.33
CA LEU A 116 -3.56 -16.57 -4.95
C LEU A 116 -4.56 -17.73 -4.76
N ASN A 117 -5.49 -17.90 -5.70
CA ASN A 117 -6.41 -19.04 -5.67
C ASN A 117 -5.67 -20.38 -5.78
N PHE A 118 -4.67 -20.49 -6.67
CA PHE A 118 -3.83 -21.67 -6.76
C PHE A 118 -3.11 -21.97 -5.44
N LEU A 119 -2.55 -20.96 -4.78
CA LEU A 119 -1.92 -21.13 -3.47
C LEU A 119 -2.92 -21.66 -2.44
N ASN A 120 -4.12 -21.06 -2.35
CA ASN A 120 -5.19 -21.55 -1.48
C ASN A 120 -5.59 -23.01 -1.76
N GLU A 121 -5.66 -23.42 -3.03
CA GLU A 121 -5.96 -24.81 -3.40
C GLU A 121 -4.85 -25.80 -3.02
N LYS A 122 -3.60 -25.35 -3.00
CA LYS A 122 -2.44 -26.19 -2.62
C LYS A 122 -2.23 -26.27 -1.12
N PHE A 123 -2.70 -25.29 -0.36
CA PHE A 123 -2.63 -25.30 1.08
C PHE A 123 -3.78 -26.13 1.69
N ALA A 124 -3.48 -26.87 2.77
CA ALA A 124 -4.49 -27.66 3.47
C ALA A 124 -5.53 -26.78 4.21
N VAL A 125 -5.16 -25.52 4.47
CA VAL A 125 -6.01 -24.49 5.08
C VAL A 125 -5.86 -23.23 4.25
N GLU A 126 -6.97 -22.57 4.00
CA GLU A 126 -7.02 -21.28 3.29
C GLU A 126 -5.99 -20.30 3.90
N ALA A 127 -5.12 -19.76 3.05
CA ALA A 127 -4.11 -18.77 3.43
C ALA A 127 -4.63 -17.35 3.28
N LEU A 128 -5.53 -17.11 2.32
CA LEU A 128 -6.15 -15.81 2.08
C LEU A 128 -7.65 -15.94 1.96
N LYS A 129 -8.39 -15.08 2.62
CA LYS A 129 -9.85 -15.00 2.50
C LYS A 129 -10.25 -14.38 1.17
N THR A 130 -11.47 -14.66 0.74
CA THR A 130 -12.03 -14.07 -0.50
C THR A 130 -12.07 -12.54 -0.43
N GLU A 131 -12.39 -11.96 0.73
CA GLU A 131 -12.44 -10.52 0.94
C GLU A 131 -11.06 -9.86 0.77
N GLU A 132 -10.00 -10.51 1.27
CA GLU A 132 -8.61 -10.04 1.13
C GLU A 132 -8.18 -10.04 -0.35
N ILE A 133 -8.57 -11.08 -1.10
CA ILE A 133 -8.31 -11.16 -2.55
C ILE A 133 -9.04 -10.03 -3.30
N ILE A 134 -10.29 -9.74 -2.95
CA ILE A 134 -11.07 -8.65 -3.55
C ILE A 134 -10.42 -7.30 -3.24
N GLN A 135 -9.95 -7.08 -2.01
CA GLN A 135 -9.25 -5.85 -1.63
C GLN A 135 -7.92 -5.69 -2.38
N LEU A 136 -7.12 -6.75 -2.51
CA LEU A 136 -5.89 -6.74 -3.30
C LEU A 136 -6.14 -6.43 -4.78
N ASP A 137 -7.24 -6.95 -5.34
CA ASP A 137 -7.64 -6.62 -6.72
C ASP A 137 -8.06 -5.15 -6.87
N PHE A 138 -8.77 -4.60 -5.89
CA PHE A 138 -9.09 -3.18 -5.85
C PHE A 138 -7.81 -2.32 -5.78
N ILE A 139 -6.86 -2.67 -4.91
CA ILE A 139 -5.56 -1.99 -4.83
C ILE A 139 -4.81 -2.03 -6.17
N ARG A 140 -4.83 -3.18 -6.86
CA ARG A 140 -4.27 -3.33 -8.21
C ARG A 140 -4.89 -2.36 -9.21
N GLU A 141 -6.22 -2.25 -9.21
CA GLU A 141 -6.95 -1.32 -10.08
C GLU A 141 -6.52 0.13 -9.83
N LEU A 142 -6.43 0.54 -8.56
CA LEU A 142 -5.98 1.88 -8.16
C LEU A 142 -4.53 2.16 -8.59
N ARG A 143 -3.61 1.24 -8.30
CA ARG A 143 -2.20 1.32 -8.72
C ARG A 143 -2.07 1.46 -10.23
N ASN A 144 -2.88 0.73 -10.99
CA ASN A 144 -2.89 0.85 -12.45
C ASN A 144 -3.35 2.24 -12.93
N ARG A 145 -4.30 2.88 -12.25
CA ARG A 145 -4.69 4.26 -12.56
C ARG A 145 -3.59 5.25 -12.22
N ILE A 146 -2.91 5.07 -11.09
CA ILE A 146 -1.76 5.89 -10.69
C ILE A 146 -0.67 5.82 -11.75
N MET A 147 -0.25 4.60 -12.14
CA MET A 147 0.90 4.43 -13.03
C MET A 147 0.62 4.77 -14.50
N HIS A 148 -0.58 4.52 -15.01
CA HIS A 148 -0.87 4.69 -16.44
C HIS A 148 -1.63 5.97 -16.75
N SER A 149 -2.20 6.63 -15.76
CA SER A 149 -3.06 7.81 -15.97
C SER A 149 -2.81 8.90 -14.93
N ASN A 150 -1.69 8.82 -14.20
CA ASN A 150 -1.35 9.74 -13.10
C ASN A 150 -2.50 9.88 -12.08
N GLY A 151 -3.20 8.78 -11.82
CA GLY A 151 -4.32 8.70 -10.89
C GLY A 151 -5.67 9.17 -11.47
N LYS A 152 -5.75 9.56 -12.74
CA LYS A 152 -7.04 9.95 -13.36
C LYS A 152 -7.96 8.75 -13.57
N VAL A 153 -9.22 8.91 -13.18
CA VAL A 153 -10.27 7.89 -13.32
C VAL A 153 -11.44 8.48 -14.09
N GLU A 154 -11.49 8.21 -15.40
CA GLU A 154 -12.57 8.72 -16.25
C GLU A 154 -13.86 7.93 -16.00
N LYS A 155 -14.86 8.58 -15.38
CA LYS A 155 -16.11 7.92 -14.95
C LYS A 155 -16.84 7.15 -16.05
N ARG A 156 -16.75 7.62 -17.30
CA ARG A 156 -17.37 6.97 -18.46
C ARG A 156 -16.69 5.65 -18.84
N HIS A 157 -15.38 5.55 -18.61
CA HIS A 157 -14.59 4.38 -18.97
C HIS A 157 -14.46 3.38 -17.82
N PHE A 158 -14.57 3.85 -16.57
CA PHE A 158 -14.38 3.03 -15.37
C PHE A 158 -15.53 3.18 -14.34
N PRO A 159 -16.80 2.97 -14.72
CA PRO A 159 -17.93 3.22 -13.82
C PRO A 159 -17.90 2.33 -12.57
N GLU A 160 -17.51 1.06 -12.70
CA GLU A 160 -17.44 0.13 -11.56
C GLU A 160 -16.33 0.52 -10.58
N LEU A 161 -15.16 0.92 -11.07
CA LEU A 161 -14.07 1.39 -10.23
C LEU A 161 -14.44 2.66 -9.47
N VAL A 162 -15.19 3.58 -10.10
CA VAL A 162 -15.71 4.78 -9.43
C VAL A 162 -16.61 4.40 -8.27
N ILE A 163 -17.52 3.43 -8.46
CA ILE A 163 -18.39 2.94 -7.39
C ILE A 163 -17.55 2.37 -6.24
N LYS A 164 -16.53 1.55 -6.52
CA LYS A 164 -15.63 1.01 -5.49
C LYS A 164 -14.90 2.12 -4.72
N ILE A 165 -14.40 3.13 -5.43
CA ILE A 165 -13.73 4.30 -4.82
C ILE A 165 -14.71 5.07 -3.92
N GLU A 166 -15.93 5.33 -4.40
CA GLU A 166 -16.94 6.08 -3.64
C GLU A 166 -17.48 5.31 -2.42
N GLN A 167 -17.41 3.97 -2.45
CA GLN A 167 -17.80 3.10 -1.33
C GLN A 167 -16.69 2.88 -0.29
N CYS A 168 -15.42 3.07 -0.68
CA CYS A 168 -14.28 2.91 0.22
C CYS A 168 -14.01 4.22 0.97
N LEU A 169 -14.19 4.20 2.29
CA LEU A 169 -14.09 5.37 3.18
C LEU A 169 -12.80 6.19 3.00
N HIS A 170 -11.69 5.50 2.73
CA HIS A 170 -10.35 6.06 2.74
C HIS A 170 -9.85 6.46 1.34
N THR A 171 -10.73 6.42 0.33
CA THR A 171 -10.46 6.84 -1.04
C THR A 171 -11.51 7.82 -1.55
N SER A 172 -11.14 8.68 -2.49
CA SER A 172 -12.10 9.57 -3.16
C SER A 172 -11.58 10.03 -4.52
N LEU A 173 -12.43 10.76 -5.27
CA LEU A 173 -12.04 11.45 -6.49
C LEU A 173 -12.13 12.97 -6.29
N SER A 174 -11.11 13.69 -6.75
CA SER A 174 -11.14 15.14 -6.83
C SER A 174 -12.15 15.63 -7.87
N ASN A 175 -12.41 16.94 -7.90
CA ASN A 175 -13.24 17.59 -8.92
C ASN A 175 -12.71 17.37 -10.36
N LEU A 176 -11.43 17.02 -10.51
CA LEU A 176 -10.78 16.73 -11.78
C LEU A 176 -10.74 15.21 -12.08
N ASN A 177 -11.48 14.41 -11.30
CA ASN A 177 -11.46 12.94 -11.33
C ASN A 177 -10.07 12.33 -11.07
N GLU A 178 -9.26 12.99 -10.24
CA GLU A 178 -7.98 12.45 -9.79
C GLU A 178 -8.20 11.66 -8.50
N LEU A 179 -7.64 10.45 -8.44
CA LEU A 179 -7.65 9.61 -7.26
C LEU A 179 -6.96 10.30 -6.08
N ILE A 180 -7.65 10.31 -4.95
CA ILE A 180 -7.15 10.76 -3.65
C ILE A 180 -7.18 9.56 -2.71
N LEU A 181 -6.03 9.26 -2.12
CA LEU A 181 -5.85 8.21 -1.12
C LEU A 181 -5.50 8.88 0.20
N SER A 182 -6.21 8.54 1.27
CA SER A 182 -5.85 8.97 2.61
C SER A 182 -4.65 8.18 3.16
N ASN A 183 -4.03 8.69 4.22
CA ASN A 183 -2.94 7.98 4.89
C ASN A 183 -3.42 6.66 5.47
N ASP A 184 -4.62 6.64 6.06
CA ASP A 184 -5.26 5.45 6.61
C ASP A 184 -5.38 4.34 5.56
N PHE A 185 -5.70 4.67 4.31
CA PHE A 185 -5.74 3.68 3.22
C PHE A 185 -4.38 3.00 3.00
N ILE A 186 -3.30 3.77 3.09
CA ILE A 186 -1.93 3.26 2.93
C ILE A 186 -1.57 2.36 4.12
N ASP A 187 -1.91 2.78 5.34
CA ASP A 187 -1.68 2.00 6.56
C ASP A 187 -2.45 0.67 6.55
N GLU A 188 -3.72 0.69 6.16
CA GLU A 188 -4.53 -0.51 5.95
C GLU A 188 -3.93 -1.43 4.88
N THR A 189 -3.38 -0.85 3.82
CA THR A 189 -2.71 -1.63 2.76
C THR A 189 -1.42 -2.30 3.27
N PHE A 190 -0.63 -1.61 4.10
CA PHE A 190 0.54 -2.22 4.76
C PHE A 190 0.14 -3.44 5.57
N VAL A 191 -0.89 -3.29 6.42
CA VAL A 191 -1.38 -4.38 7.29
C VAL A 191 -1.88 -5.56 6.45
N LEU A 192 -2.69 -5.29 5.42
CA LEU A 192 -3.19 -6.34 4.54
C LEU A 192 -2.06 -7.12 3.85
N VAL A 193 -1.07 -6.43 3.29
CA VAL A 193 0.06 -7.07 2.60
C VAL A 193 0.89 -7.88 3.58
N GLU A 194 1.17 -7.33 4.77
CA GLU A 194 1.92 -8.04 5.81
C GLU A 194 1.21 -9.32 6.25
N ASP A 195 -0.08 -9.22 6.58
CA ASP A 195 -0.90 -10.34 7.05
C ASP A 195 -0.98 -11.45 6.00
N VAL A 196 -1.18 -11.08 4.73
CA VAL A 196 -1.23 -12.04 3.63
C VAL A 196 0.11 -12.77 3.48
N LEU A 197 1.23 -12.06 3.46
CA LEU A 197 2.55 -12.67 3.30
C LEU A 197 2.88 -13.59 4.50
N ARG A 198 2.58 -13.15 5.72
CA ARG A 198 2.74 -13.97 6.93
C ARG A 198 1.88 -15.23 6.89
N ASN A 199 0.62 -15.11 6.48
CA ASN A 199 -0.30 -16.23 6.39
C ASN A 199 0.16 -17.25 5.35
N ILE A 200 0.54 -16.80 4.14
CA ILE A 200 1.08 -17.67 3.09
C ILE A 200 2.31 -18.41 3.60
N ASN A 201 3.27 -17.70 4.20
CA ASN A 201 4.48 -18.30 4.73
C ASN A 201 4.18 -19.32 5.84
N ALA A 202 3.28 -19.00 6.77
CA ALA A 202 2.86 -19.91 7.83
C ALA A 202 2.19 -21.18 7.29
N ARG A 203 1.30 -21.06 6.28
CA ARG A 203 0.66 -22.22 5.64
C ARG A 203 1.66 -23.08 4.88
N TYR A 204 2.57 -22.45 4.15
CA TYR A 204 3.62 -23.14 3.42
C TYR A 204 4.55 -23.94 4.37
N ARG A 205 4.93 -23.37 5.52
CA ARG A 205 5.67 -24.11 6.56
C ARG A 205 4.91 -25.32 7.09
N GLY A 206 3.59 -25.23 7.22
CA GLY A 206 2.76 -26.36 7.63
C GLY A 206 2.63 -27.48 6.60
N MET A 207 3.05 -27.26 5.34
CA MET A 207 3.11 -28.31 4.31
C MET A 207 4.40 -29.14 4.35
N LYS A 208 5.49 -28.58 4.90
CA LYS A 208 6.78 -29.28 5.06
C LYS A 208 6.75 -30.20 6.27
#